data_AF-A0A6H2A1B0-F1
#
_entry.id   AF-A0A6H2A1B0-F1
#
_cell.length_a   1.000
_cell.length_b   1.000
_cell.length_c   1.000
_cell.angle_alpha   90.00
_cell.angle_beta   90.00
_cell.angle_gamma   90.00
#
_symmetry.space_group_name_H-M   'P 1'
#
loop_
_entity.id
_entity.type
_entity.pdbx_description
1 polymer ?
#
loop_
_entity_poly.entity_id
_entity_poly.type
_entity_poly.pdbx_seq_one_letter_code
_entity_poly.pdbx_strand_id
1 'polypeptide(L)'
;MNEAKDRSSIIPKGVIDISEGNKEIAVRLALQARKNAILIRNNHTRVGACVYTRNGCFYTGFNIQNYCHKSYHAEETAILNYLL
;
A
#
# COMPACT_ATOMS: atom_id res chain seq x y z
N MET A 1 -10.22 -32.93 -24.77
CA MET A 1 -10.86 -31.75 -24.14
C MET A 1 -9.80 -31.13 -23.24
N ASN A 2 -8.93 -30.31 -23.80
CA ASN A 2 -7.75 -29.78 -23.11
C ASN A 2 -7.75 -28.25 -23.09
N GLU A 3 -7.24 -27.75 -21.97
CA GLU A 3 -6.64 -26.44 -21.75
C GLU A 3 -7.60 -25.28 -21.51
N ALA A 4 -7.94 -25.13 -20.22
CA ALA A 4 -8.28 -23.86 -19.62
C ALA A 4 -7.16 -22.85 -19.90
N LYS A 5 -7.44 -21.94 -20.85
CA LYS A 5 -6.59 -20.83 -21.22
C LYS A 5 -6.24 -19.99 -20.00
N ASP A 6 -4.96 -19.99 -19.69
CA ASP A 6 -4.28 -18.97 -18.90
C ASP A 6 -4.69 -17.58 -19.41
N ARG A 7 -5.42 -16.84 -18.57
CA ARG A 7 -5.78 -15.44 -18.80
C ARG A 7 -4.69 -14.53 -18.24
N SER A 8 -3.43 -14.82 -18.57
CA SER A 8 -2.36 -13.86 -18.41
C SER A 8 -2.68 -12.65 -19.31
N SER A 9 -3.01 -11.56 -18.64
CA SER A 9 -3.41 -10.28 -19.20
C SER A 9 -2.46 -9.82 -20.30
N ILE A 10 -3.03 -9.52 -21.47
CA ILE A 10 -2.35 -8.95 -22.63
C ILE A 10 -1.79 -7.58 -22.23
N ILE A 11 -0.49 -7.52 -21.91
CA ILE A 11 0.23 -6.25 -21.78
C ILE A 11 0.74 -5.89 -23.18
N PRO A 12 0.32 -4.77 -23.78
CA PRO A 12 0.75 -4.39 -25.12
C PRO A 12 2.28 -4.22 -25.18
N LYS A 13 2.91 -4.81 -26.19
CA LYS A 13 4.35 -4.71 -26.46
C LYS A 13 4.74 -3.23 -26.63
N GLY A 14 5.52 -2.71 -25.68
CA GLY A 14 5.94 -1.30 -25.62
C GLY A 14 5.86 -0.68 -24.23
N VAL A 15 5.19 -1.33 -23.27
CA VAL A 15 5.23 -0.94 -21.86
C VAL A 15 6.47 -1.57 -21.23
N ILE A 16 7.50 -0.75 -20.96
CA ILE A 16 8.56 -1.16 -20.02
C ILE A 16 7.85 -1.33 -18.68
N ASP A 17 7.90 -2.52 -18.09
CA ASP A 17 7.32 -2.76 -16.79
C ASP A 17 8.15 -2.05 -15.71
N ILE A 18 7.89 -0.76 -15.54
CA ILE A 18 8.40 0.05 -14.43
C ILE A 18 7.74 -0.39 -13.10
N SER A 19 6.76 -1.31 -13.14
CA SER A 19 6.00 -1.72 -11.95
C SER A 19 6.86 -2.43 -10.93
N GLU A 20 7.91 -3.15 -11.32
CA GLU A 20 8.74 -3.87 -10.35
C GLU A 20 9.55 -2.90 -9.48
N GLY A 21 10.11 -1.84 -10.08
CA GLY A 21 10.76 -0.76 -9.33
C GLY A 21 9.78 0.04 -8.48
N ASN A 22 8.57 0.29 -8.99
CA ASN A 22 7.53 1.01 -8.24
C ASN A 22 6.99 0.19 -7.06
N LYS A 23 6.87 -1.14 -7.19
CA LYS A 23 6.52 -2.03 -6.08
C LYS A 23 7.58 -1.98 -4.99
N GLU A 24 8.86 -2.06 -5.35
CA GLU A 24 9.94 -2.01 -4.36
C GLU A 24 9.96 -0.66 -3.61
N ILE A 25 9.80 0.45 -4.34
CA ILE A 25 9.66 1.79 -3.74
C ILE A 25 8.44 1.82 -2.81
N ALA A 26 7.27 1.33 -3.24
CA ALA A 26 6.07 1.30 -2.42
C ALA A 26 6.27 0.48 -1.13
N VAL A 27 6.92 -0.68 -1.20
CA VAL A 27 7.24 -1.50 -0.03
C VAL A 27 8.18 -0.76 0.92
N ARG A 28 9.25 -0.14 0.40
CA ARG A 28 10.20 0.65 1.21
C ARG A 28 9.50 1.81 1.92
N LEU A 29 8.63 2.53 1.20
CA LEU A 29 7.84 3.63 1.75
C LEU A 29 6.84 3.17 2.82
N ALA A 30 6.15 2.03 2.60
CA ALA A 30 5.27 1.45 3.60
C ALA A 30 6.02 1.02 4.88
N LEU A 31 7.22 0.44 4.75
CA LEU A 31 8.07 0.08 5.88
C LEU A 31 8.57 1.31 6.66
N GLN A 32 8.82 2.42 5.98
CA GLN A 32 9.15 3.70 6.63
C GLN A 32 7.93 4.27 7.35
N ALA A 33 6.77 4.32 6.71
CA ALA A 33 5.53 4.84 7.29
C ALA A 33 5.11 4.07 8.55
N ARG A 34 5.30 2.74 8.55
CA ARG A 34 5.06 1.86 9.71
C ARG A 34 5.74 2.36 10.99
N LYS A 35 6.87 3.06 10.90
CA LYS A 35 7.60 3.58 12.08
C LYS A 35 6.82 4.67 12.82
N ASN A 36 5.85 5.30 12.16
CA ASN A 36 5.00 6.36 12.71
C ASN A 36 3.68 5.84 13.31
N ALA A 37 3.45 4.54 13.30
CA ALA A 37 2.22 3.93 13.83
C ALA A 37 1.94 4.37 15.27
N ILE A 38 0.72 4.86 15.51
CA ILE A 38 0.26 5.31 16.83
C ILE A 38 -0.50 4.15 17.47
N LEU A 39 0.06 3.59 18.54
CA LEU A 39 -0.47 2.41 19.20
C LEU A 39 -0.80 2.72 20.66
N ILE A 40 -1.85 2.08 21.16
CA ILE A 40 -2.24 2.17 22.58
C ILE A 40 -1.33 1.31 23.45
N ARG A 41 -0.95 0.14 22.93
CA ARG A 41 -0.04 -0.79 23.60
C ARG A 41 1.15 -1.07 22.71
N ASN A 42 2.33 -1.09 23.31
CA ASN A 42 3.60 -1.27 22.59
C ASN A 42 3.76 -2.67 21.96
N ASN A 43 2.95 -3.65 22.36
CA ASN A 43 2.94 -5.01 21.80
C ASN A 43 1.98 -5.19 20.60
N HIS A 44 1.23 -4.15 20.22
CA HIS A 44 0.35 -4.24 19.06
C HIS A 44 1.14 -4.13 17.75
N THR A 45 0.60 -4.72 16.69
CA THR A 45 1.24 -4.72 15.37
C THR A 45 1.26 -3.32 14.77
N ARG A 46 2.46 -2.85 14.43
CA ARG A 46 2.65 -1.66 13.61
C ARG A 46 2.45 -2.02 12.15
N VAL A 47 1.57 -1.32 11.46
CA VAL A 47 1.27 -1.53 10.04
C VAL A 47 1.50 -0.23 9.30
N GLY A 48 2.14 -0.32 8.13
CA GLY A 48 2.29 0.78 7.19
C GLY A 48 1.78 0.36 5.82
N ALA A 49 1.24 1.32 5.07
CA ALA A 49 0.71 1.11 3.73
C ALA A 49 1.27 2.17 2.78
N CYS A 50 1.29 1.84 1.49
CA CYS A 50 1.60 2.78 0.43
C CYS A 50 0.67 2.56 -0.75
N VAL A 51 0.06 3.64 -1.23
CA VAL A 51 -0.74 3.69 -2.45
C VAL A 51 0.12 4.35 -3.53
N TYR A 52 0.31 3.67 -4.65
CA TYR A 52 0.90 4.26 -5.84
C TYR A 52 -0.18 4.47 -6.90
N THR A 53 -0.14 5.61 -7.56
CA THR A 53 -1.20 6.07 -8.46
C THR A 53 -0.71 6.07 -9.91
N ARG A 54 -1.65 6.12 -10.87
CA ARG A 54 -1.30 6.05 -12.31
C ARG A 54 -0.42 7.20 -12.79
N ASN A 55 -0.43 8.34 -12.10
CA ASN A 55 0.43 9.50 -12.41
C ASN A 55 1.81 9.42 -11.73
N GLY A 56 2.14 8.31 -11.06
CA GLY A 56 3.46 8.09 -10.46
C GLY A 56 3.62 8.68 -9.05
N CYS A 57 2.56 9.16 -8.41
CA CYS A 57 2.61 9.65 -7.04
C CYS A 57 2.46 8.49 -6.03
N PHE A 58 3.18 8.60 -4.91
CA PHE A 58 3.13 7.67 -3.78
C PHE A 58 2.56 8.37 -2.55
N TYR A 59 1.60 7.73 -1.91
CA TYR A 59 0.96 8.20 -0.67
C TYR A 59 1.10 7.14 0.39
N THR A 60 1.52 7.51 1.59
CA THR A 60 1.79 6.58 2.66
C THR A 60 0.81 6.73 3.80
N GLY A 61 0.60 5.65 4.55
CA GLY A 61 -0.26 5.62 5.72
C GLY A 61 0.26 4.66 6.78
N PHE A 62 -0.24 4.81 7.99
CA PHE A 62 0.10 3.99 9.14
C PHE A 62 -1.11 3.82 10.04
N ASN A 63 -1.18 2.72 10.79
CA ASN A 63 -2.33 2.49 11.67
C ASN A 63 -2.30 3.42 12.90
N ILE A 64 -3.48 3.93 13.26
CA ILE A 64 -3.71 4.78 14.42
C ILE A 64 -4.74 4.09 15.30
N GLN A 65 -4.33 3.64 16.48
CA GLN A 65 -5.21 3.00 17.43
C GLN A 65 -5.74 4.00 18.47
N ASN A 66 -6.99 3.81 18.85
CA ASN A 66 -7.62 4.58 19.92
C ASN A 66 -8.39 3.66 20.87
N TYR A 67 -8.46 4.03 22.16
CA TYR A 67 -9.10 3.24 23.22
C TYR A 67 -10.58 2.93 22.93
N CYS A 68 -11.23 3.78 22.13
CA CYS A 68 -12.67 3.75 21.91
C CYS A 68 -13.04 3.14 20.54
N HIS A 69 -12.56 1.95 20.17
CA HIS A 69 -12.90 1.18 18.93
C HIS A 69 -12.84 1.92 17.56
N LYS A 70 -12.58 3.24 17.51
CA LYS A 70 -12.48 4.10 16.33
C LYS A 70 -11.02 4.26 15.94
N SER A 71 -10.41 3.14 15.57
CA SER A 71 -9.03 3.12 15.06
C SER A 71 -9.05 3.31 13.55
N TYR A 72 -7.94 3.80 12.99
CA TYR A 72 -7.73 3.88 11.55
C TYR A 72 -6.70 2.84 11.12
N HIS A 73 -7.02 2.12 10.06
CA HIS A 73 -6.12 1.18 9.41
C HIS A 73 -5.11 1.93 8.54
N ALA A 74 -3.97 1.30 8.25
CA ALA A 74 -2.90 1.96 7.51
C ALA A 74 -3.34 2.35 6.09
N GLU A 75 -4.16 1.52 5.47
CA GLU A 75 -4.75 1.73 4.14
C GLU A 75 -5.69 2.95 4.14
N GLU A 76 -6.52 3.10 5.16
CA GLU A 76 -7.45 4.24 5.28
C GLU A 76 -6.69 5.56 5.36
N THR A 77 -5.65 5.62 6.20
CA THR A 77 -4.80 6.82 6.32
C THR A 77 -4.01 7.12 5.04
N ALA A 78 -3.57 6.10 4.29
CA ALA A 78 -2.91 6.29 3.01
C ALA A 78 -3.86 6.87 1.96
N ILE A 79 -5.13 6.44 1.95
CA ILE A 79 -6.17 7.01 1.09
C ILE A 79 -6.52 8.43 1.51
N LEU A 80 -6.62 8.73 2.82
CA LEU A 80 -6.83 10.09 3.30
C LEU A 80 -5.71 11.03 2.82
N ASN A 81 -4.44 10.61 2.91
CA ASN A 81 -3.30 11.38 2.41
C ASN A 81 -3.29 11.54 0.89
N TYR A 82 -3.94 10.66 0.14
CA TYR A 82 -4.15 10.83 -1.30
C TYR A 82 -5.20 11.91 -1.62
N LEU A 83 -6.20 12.09 -0.74
CA LEU A 83 -7.30 13.03 -0.94
C LEU A 83 -7.00 14.46 -0.45
N LEU A 84 -5.92 14.64 0.32
CA LEU A 84 -5.43 15.93 0.83
C LEU A 84 -4.39 16.55 -0.10
#